data_AF-A0A6L7NB32-F1
#
_entry.id   AF-A0A6L7NB32-F1
#
_cell.length_a   1.000
_cell.length_b   1.000
_cell.length_c   1.000
_cell.angle_alpha   90.00
_cell.angle_beta   90.00
_cell.angle_gamma   90.00
#
_symmetry.space_group_name_H-M   'P 1'
#
loop_
_entity.id
_entity.type
_entity.pdbx_description
1 polymer ?
#
loop_
_entity_poly.entity_id
_entity_poly.type
_entity_poly.pdbx_seq_one_letter_code
_entity_poly.pdbx_strand_id
1 'polypeptide(L)'
;MSTTHDQDLPARTPPLRRTLRDSLIEAEQLRYPVRLRTTGGRSFTGVLTEVGVDFAEIQTGAGPIDVALFYIESVGLHETAGQA
;
A
#
# COMPACT_ATOMS: atom_id res chain seq x y z
N MET A 1 30.43 38.76 -3.96
CA MET A 1 30.58 37.66 -4.94
C MET A 1 30.43 36.34 -4.20
N SER A 2 29.62 35.42 -4.77
CA SER A 2 29.38 33.99 -4.48
C SER A 2 28.94 33.58 -3.06
N THR A 3 27.63 33.52 -2.75
CA THR A 3 26.65 32.42 -2.98
C THR A 3 26.92 31.13 -2.20
N THR A 4 26.15 30.95 -1.13
CA THR A 4 25.31 29.80 -0.74
C THR A 4 25.75 28.35 -1.00
N HIS A 5 25.39 27.50 -0.02
CA HIS A 5 25.06 26.07 -0.11
C HIS A 5 26.21 25.07 -0.16
N ASP A 6 26.45 24.44 0.99
CA ASP A 6 26.72 23.00 1.04
C ASP A 6 25.50 22.34 1.70
N GLN A 7 24.48 22.07 0.87
CA GLN A 7 23.43 21.09 1.19
C GLN A 7 23.67 19.88 0.29
N ASP A 8 24.78 19.20 0.52
CA ASP A 8 25.03 17.89 -0.07
C ASP A 8 24.77 16.80 0.98
N LEU A 9 23.48 16.57 1.24
CA LEU A 9 23.01 15.27 1.67
C LEU A 9 22.24 14.70 0.47
N PRO A 10 22.76 13.68 -0.24
CA PRO A 10 22.00 13.03 -1.28
C PRO A 10 20.70 12.55 -0.63
N ALA A 11 19.57 12.86 -1.25
CA ALA A 11 18.25 12.47 -0.79
C ALA A 11 18.29 11.00 -0.34
N ARG A 12 18.35 10.77 0.98
CA ARG A 12 18.39 9.44 1.58
C ARG A 12 17.00 8.85 1.43
N THR A 13 16.59 8.48 0.23
CA THR A 13 15.22 8.04 -0.13
C THR A 13 14.46 7.48 1.07
N PRO A 14 13.59 8.26 1.75
CA PRO A 14 12.73 7.72 2.78
C PRO A 14 11.27 7.85 2.31
N PRO A 15 10.31 6.97 2.65
CA PRO A 15 10.36 5.56 3.05
C PRO A 15 9.24 4.80 2.29
N LEU A 16 9.54 4.12 1.18
CA LEU A 16 8.52 3.39 0.38
C LEU A 16 7.60 2.48 1.21
N ARG A 17 8.12 1.94 2.33
CA ARG A 17 7.34 1.12 3.28
C ARG A 17 6.35 1.91 4.14
N ARG A 18 6.68 3.16 4.52
CA ARG A 18 5.80 4.01 5.32
C ARG A 18 4.63 4.50 4.47
N THR A 19 4.91 4.93 3.24
CA THR A 19 3.87 5.33 2.28
C THR A 19 2.93 4.17 1.96
N LEU A 20 3.46 2.94 1.79
CA LEU A 20 2.62 1.76 1.58
C LEU A 20 1.72 1.46 2.78
N ARG A 21 2.28 1.47 3.99
CA ARG A 21 1.51 1.21 5.21
C ARG A 21 0.42 2.26 5.41
N ASP A 22 0.73 3.53 5.21
CA ASP A 22 -0.23 4.62 5.34
C ASP A 22 -1.39 4.46 4.33
N SER A 23 -1.10 4.09 3.08
CA SER A 23 -2.12 3.79 2.08
C SER A 23 -2.98 2.57 2.43
N LEU A 24 -2.42 1.54 3.07
CA LEU A 24 -3.19 0.39 3.54
C LEU A 24 -4.11 0.77 4.70
N ILE A 25 -3.61 1.56 5.66
CA ILE A 25 -4.41 2.07 6.79
C ILE A 25 -5.54 2.96 6.28
N GLU A 26 -5.26 3.84 5.32
CA GLU A 26 -6.29 4.68 4.70
C GLU A 26 -7.36 3.83 4.00
N ALA A 27 -6.94 2.84 3.22
CA ALA A 27 -7.88 1.93 2.54
C ALA A 27 -8.70 1.07 3.51
N GLU A 28 -8.14 0.64 4.64
CA GLU A 28 -8.85 -0.02 5.75
C GLU A 28 -9.91 0.90 6.36
N GLN A 29 -9.54 2.13 6.72
CA GLN A 29 -10.44 3.12 7.33
C GLN A 29 -11.61 3.48 6.40
N LEU A 30 -11.33 3.64 5.11
CA LEU A 30 -12.32 3.99 4.10
C LEU A 30 -13.10 2.78 3.58
N ARG A 31 -12.68 1.55 3.94
CA ARG A 31 -13.22 0.28 3.43
C ARG A 31 -13.30 0.26 1.90
N TYR A 32 -12.31 0.85 1.24
CA TYR A 32 -12.26 0.88 -0.21
C TYR A 32 -11.79 -0.46 -0.77
N PRO A 33 -12.37 -0.92 -1.90
CA PRO A 33 -11.82 -2.06 -2.60
C PRO A 33 -10.43 -1.69 -3.14
N VAL A 34 -9.45 -2.53 -2.80
CA VAL A 34 -8.07 -2.40 -3.24
C VAL A 34 -7.65 -3.60 -4.06
N ARG A 35 -6.58 -3.38 -4.84
CA ARG A 35 -5.79 -4.44 -5.45
C ARG A 35 -4.39 -4.41 -4.87
N LEU A 36 -4.02 -5.46 -4.15
CA LEU A 36 -2.67 -5.69 -3.65
C LEU A 36 -1.87 -6.47 -4.68
N ARG A 37 -0.69 -6.00 -5.05
CA ARG A 37 0.28 -6.77 -5.86
C ARG A 37 1.42 -7.22 -4.98
N THR A 38 1.81 -8.49 -5.06
CA THR A 38 2.95 -9.02 -4.31
C THR A 38 4.16 -9.28 -5.17
N THR A 39 5.33 -9.37 -4.53
CA THR A 39 6.64 -9.66 -5.17
C THR A 39 6.69 -10.99 -5.91
N GLY A 40 5.78 -11.92 -5.59
CA GLY A 40 5.60 -13.18 -6.32
C GLY A 40 4.71 -13.07 -7.57
N GLY A 41 4.33 -11.85 -7.98
CA GLY A 41 3.43 -11.59 -9.11
C GLY A 41 1.96 -11.91 -8.82
N ARG A 42 1.62 -12.34 -7.59
CA ARG A 42 0.22 -12.58 -7.20
C ARG A 42 -0.49 -11.26 -6.97
N SER A 43 -1.79 -11.24 -7.26
CA SER A 43 -2.64 -10.10 -6.97
C SER A 43 -3.85 -10.55 -6.16
N PHE A 44 -4.22 -9.74 -5.17
CA PHE A 44 -5.41 -9.94 -4.36
C PHE A 44 -6.31 -8.73 -4.51
N THR A 45 -7.58 -8.96 -4.81
CA THR A 45 -8.58 -7.90 -4.94
C THR A 45 -9.65 -8.12 -3.88
N GLY A 46 -9.99 -7.07 -3.14
CA GLY A 46 -10.91 -7.16 -2.02
C GLY A 46 -10.88 -5.89 -1.18
N VAL A 47 -11.48 -5.95 0.01
CA VAL A 47 -11.50 -4.82 0.95
C VAL A 47 -10.58 -5.15 2.12
N LEU A 48 -9.73 -4.20 2.52
CA LEU A 48 -8.90 -4.38 3.71
C LEU A 48 -9.79 -4.36 4.95
N THR A 49 -9.64 -5.37 5.80
CA THR A 49 -10.39 -5.53 7.04
C THR A 49 -9.53 -5.25 8.27
N GLU A 50 -8.24 -5.51 8.19
CA GLU A 50 -7.27 -5.25 9.26
C GLU A 50 -5.87 -4.96 8.68
N VAL A 51 -5.17 -3.97 9.23
CA VAL A 51 -3.74 -3.73 8.94
C VAL A 51 -2.92 -3.87 10.23
N GLY A 52 -2.29 -5.02 10.39
CA GLY A 52 -1.42 -5.34 11.50
C GLY A 52 -0.02 -4.73 11.38
N VAL A 53 0.89 -5.19 12.25
CA VAL A 53 2.30 -4.72 12.21
C VAL A 53 3.04 -5.23 10.99
N ASP A 54 2.78 -6.49 10.60
CA ASP A 54 3.51 -7.21 9.54
C ASP A 54 2.60 -7.82 8.46
N PHE A 55 1.28 -7.68 8.59
CA PHE A 55 0.29 -8.22 7.65
C PHE A 55 -0.82 -7.21 7.33
N ALA A 56 -1.54 -7.46 6.25
CA ALA A 56 -2.81 -6.86 5.91
C ALA A 56 -3.81 -7.97 5.59
N GLU A 57 -4.94 -8.01 6.30
CA GLU A 57 -6.04 -8.90 6.01
C GLU A 57 -6.92 -8.28 4.92
N ILE A 58 -7.17 -9.03 3.85
CA ILE A 58 -8.04 -8.62 2.75
C ILE A 58 -9.22 -9.59 2.63
N GLN A 59 -10.44 -9.06 2.77
CA GLN A 59 -11.66 -9.79 2.49
C GLN A 59 -11.88 -9.86 0.98
N THR A 60 -11.69 -11.04 0.41
CA THR A 60 -11.94 -11.34 -1.01
C THR A 60 -13.29 -12.03 -1.20
N GLY A 61 -13.70 -12.26 -2.46
CA GLY A 61 -14.88 -13.06 -2.77
C GLY A 61 -14.78 -14.54 -2.38
N ALA A 62 -13.57 -15.05 -2.14
CA ALA A 62 -13.33 -16.42 -1.69
C ALA A 62 -13.18 -16.55 -0.17
N GLY A 63 -13.13 -15.43 0.56
CA GLY A 63 -12.86 -15.39 2.00
C GLY A 63 -11.76 -14.39 2.37
N PRO A 64 -11.47 -14.25 3.68
CA PRO A 64 -10.37 -13.43 4.18
C PRO A 64 -9.02 -14.07 3.84
N ILE A 65 -8.02 -13.23 3.53
CA ILE A 65 -6.66 -13.64 3.21
C ILE A 65 -5.68 -12.71 3.93
N ASP A 66 -4.73 -13.28 4.67
CA ASP A 66 -3.62 -12.52 5.24
C ASP A 66 -2.48 -12.38 4.23
N VAL A 67 -2.10 -11.14 3.95
CA VAL A 67 -0.97 -10.81 3.07
C VAL A 67 0.13 -10.14 3.88
N ALA A 68 1.32 -10.74 3.93
CA ALA A 68 2.43 -10.13 4.65
C ALA A 68 2.87 -8.82 3.97
N LEU A 69 2.98 -7.73 4.74
CA LEU A 69 3.33 -6.40 4.24
C LEU A 69 4.66 -6.39 3.50
N PHE A 70 5.61 -7.22 3.94
CA PHE A 70 6.91 -7.38 3.30
C PHE A 70 6.80 -7.84 1.83
N TYR A 71 5.78 -8.62 1.49
CA TYR A 71 5.57 -9.11 0.13
C TYR A 71 4.73 -8.17 -0.72
N ILE A 72 4.09 -7.14 -0.17
CA ILE A 72 3.27 -6.20 -0.94
C ILE A 72 4.18 -5.19 -1.64
N GLU A 73 4.13 -5.17 -2.96
CA GLU A 73 4.85 -4.20 -3.79
C GLU A 73 4.07 -2.90 -3.96
N SER A 74 2.76 -3.01 -4.14
CA SER A 74 1.90 -1.87 -4.43
C SER A 74 0.47 -2.13 -3.99
N VAL A 75 -0.20 -1.06 -3.58
CA VAL A 75 -1.65 -1.00 -3.39
C VAL A 75 -2.24 -0.07 -4.46
N GLY A 76 -3.22 -0.57 -5.21
CA GLY A 76 -4.02 0.25 -6.12
C GLY A 76 -5.44 0.40 -5.56
N LEU A 77 -5.96 1.63 -5.58
CA LEU A 77 -7.40 1.84 -5.39
C LEU A 77 -8.11 1.29 -6.61
N HIS A 78 -9.03 0.35 -6.41
CA HIS A 78 -9.92 -0.04 -7.48
C HIS A 78 -11.04 0.99 -7.47
N GLU A 79 -11.16 1.83 -8.50
CA GLU A 79 -12.39 2.60 -8.71
C GLU A 79 -13.53 1.58 -8.64
N THR A 80 -14.38 1.66 -7.60
CA THR A 80 -15.67 0.99 -7.62
C THR A 80 -16.27 1.41 -8.93
N ALA A 81 -16.47 0.45 -9.83
CA ALA A 81 -17.09 0.69 -11.10
C ALA A 81 -18.35 1.52 -10.83
N GLY A 82 -18.28 2.81 -11.17
CA GLY A 82 -19.47 3.54 -11.51
C GLY A 82 -20.15 2.66 -12.53
N GLN A 83 -21.38 2.28 -12.23
CA GLN A 83 -22.28 1.62 -13.17
C GLN A 83 -21.98 2.10 -14.59
N ALA A 84 -21.60 1.16 -15.43
CA ALA A 84 -21.82 1.28 -16.86
C ALA A 84 -23.07 0.46 -17.18
#